data_AF-A0A1R1X663-F1
#
_entry.id   AF-A0A1R1X663-F1
#
_cell.length_a   1.000
_cell.length_b   1.000
_cell.length_c   1.000
_cell.angle_alpha   90.00
_cell.angle_beta   90.00
_cell.angle_gamma   90.00
#
_symmetry.space_group_name_H-M   'P 1'
#
loop_
_entity.id
_entity.type
_entity.pdbx_description
1 polymer ?
#
loop_
_entity_poly.entity_id
_entity_poly.type
_entity_poly.pdbx_seq_one_letter_code
_entity_poly.pdbx_strand_id
1 'polypeptide(L)'
;AADLVVQEIKAAGGQAVADYNSVEDGDRIVQTAINSFGRIDILINNAGILRDKSFINMTEQEWDQVYRVHLYGTYKTTKAAWPHFVKQKSGSIINTSSTVGLYGNFGQANYSSMKAAMLGFTNVLAIEGSKYNIRVNALAPNAGTAMTATILPKELVELFKPDYVAPFVLFLCHNSCKDSGNFYQVGSCWGGRVRRQRSGGYTFPQDENLTIEAVRDKFGVIHNFEDGRAHHVANNAQNVQEYIPQILKLNPPFASKLPSPDTKVVDVLAARNYKFEPTEFTYTQRDVMLYAVGIGASRRDLNIVYELSPDFQTFPTFAFVCMFNSRSNYEQFIPTFNPMMLVHIGQSVEFFREVPTSATLSITHRVVDIIDKPKGIVLITGSRVKDKESDVPICESETTLFIAGIGGFSKAAGYKSPPSADRLRTSLISGKTPESPPDKTVIQKTSPEQAVLYRLLESYNPLHIDPEMAAKGNFKAPILHGLCTLGFSSRHLVNEMAGGDARKLKALKVSFSSPVYPGETIQTNMWIDKSNPNRVLFSAKVIERDIIVIANAFAEFSEPPKFSIAKSNL
;
A
#
# COMPACT_ATOMS: atom_id res chain seq x y z
N ALA A 1 -31.01 -25.51 -25.01
CA ALA A 1 -30.10 -24.34 -24.96
C ALA A 1 -28.66 -24.78 -24.77
N ALA A 2 -28.29 -25.44 -23.65
CA ALA A 2 -26.92 -25.91 -23.40
C ALA A 2 -26.35 -26.76 -24.54
N ASP A 3 -27.11 -27.74 -25.04
CA ASP A 3 -26.69 -28.60 -26.17
C ASP A 3 -26.41 -27.86 -27.46
N LEU A 4 -27.19 -26.81 -27.76
CA LEU A 4 -27.01 -26.01 -28.97
C LEU A 4 -25.69 -25.25 -28.91
N VAL A 5 -25.37 -24.62 -27.77
CA VAL A 5 -24.10 -23.92 -27.57
C VAL A 5 -22.92 -24.88 -27.62
N VAL A 6 -23.06 -26.09 -27.07
CA VAL A 6 -22.01 -27.13 -27.17
C VAL A 6 -21.77 -27.54 -28.63
N GLN A 7 -22.83 -27.70 -29.42
CA GLN A 7 -22.72 -28.01 -30.84
C GLN A 7 -22.04 -26.87 -31.61
N GLU A 8 -22.42 -25.62 -31.34
CA GLU A 8 -21.80 -24.42 -31.94
C GLU A 8 -20.31 -24.33 -31.62
N ILE A 9 -19.90 -24.52 -30.36
CA ILE A 9 -18.49 -24.51 -29.96
C ILE A 9 -17.71 -25.64 -30.65
N LYS A 10 -18.28 -26.85 -30.71
CA LYS A 10 -17.64 -27.98 -31.40
C LYS A 10 -17.52 -27.75 -32.90
N ALA A 11 -18.54 -27.17 -33.53
CA ALA A 11 -18.51 -26.81 -34.95
C ALA A 11 -17.45 -25.73 -35.26
N ALA A 12 -17.18 -24.82 -34.31
CA ALA A 12 -16.11 -23.84 -34.38
C ALA A 12 -14.70 -24.40 -34.03
N GLY A 13 -14.57 -25.71 -33.79
CA GLY A 13 -13.30 -26.37 -33.47
C GLY A 13 -12.90 -26.36 -31.99
N GLY A 14 -13.79 -25.92 -31.10
CA GLY A 14 -13.59 -25.93 -29.65
C GLY A 14 -14.00 -27.24 -28.96
N GLN A 15 -13.72 -27.33 -27.66
CA GLN A 15 -14.16 -28.44 -26.80
C GLN A 15 -15.17 -27.92 -25.78
N ALA A 16 -16.32 -28.60 -25.68
CA ALA A 16 -17.37 -28.24 -24.74
C ALA A 16 -18.19 -29.47 -24.32
N VAL A 17 -18.73 -29.41 -23.09
CA VAL A 17 -19.68 -30.38 -22.52
C VAL A 17 -20.87 -29.61 -21.96
N ALA A 18 -22.07 -30.19 -22.07
CA ALA A 18 -23.27 -29.60 -21.48
C ALA A 18 -23.34 -29.94 -19.99
N ASP A 19 -23.81 -28.99 -19.19
CA ASP A 19 -24.19 -29.21 -17.79
C ASP A 19 -25.63 -28.73 -17.60
N TYR A 20 -26.43 -29.53 -16.90
CA TYR A 20 -27.86 -29.29 -16.67
C TYR A 20 -28.20 -29.08 -15.19
N ASN A 21 -27.20 -29.08 -14.31
CA ASN A 21 -27.40 -28.90 -12.88
C ASN A 21 -27.83 -27.46 -12.58
N SER A 22 -28.61 -27.30 -11.50
CA SER A 22 -28.87 -25.97 -10.94
C SER A 22 -27.58 -25.37 -10.38
N VAL A 23 -27.46 -24.05 -10.40
CA VAL A 23 -26.38 -23.35 -9.70
C VAL A 23 -26.39 -23.58 -8.18
N GLU A 24 -27.54 -24.01 -7.64
CA GLU A 24 -27.64 -24.49 -6.26
C GLU A 24 -26.80 -25.77 -6.03
N ASP A 25 -26.53 -26.56 -7.07
CA ASP A 25 -25.71 -27.78 -7.05
C ASP A 25 -24.29 -27.51 -7.58
N GLY A 26 -23.69 -26.40 -7.15
CA GLY A 26 -22.40 -25.92 -7.67
C GLY A 26 -21.25 -26.95 -7.62
N ASP A 27 -21.27 -27.90 -6.68
CA ASP A 27 -20.33 -29.01 -6.62
C ASP A 27 -20.44 -29.95 -7.82
N ARG A 28 -21.65 -30.24 -8.29
CA ARG A 28 -21.87 -31.06 -9.49
C ARG A 28 -21.41 -30.35 -10.75
N ILE A 29 -21.67 -29.03 -10.85
CA ILE A 29 -21.20 -28.20 -11.97
C ILE A 29 -19.68 -28.24 -12.08
N VAL A 30 -18.99 -28.00 -10.96
CA VAL A 30 -17.52 -28.04 -10.94
C VAL A 30 -17.02 -29.45 -11.23
N GLN A 31 -17.68 -30.49 -10.71
CA GLN A 31 -17.31 -31.88 -10.99
C GLN A 31 -17.42 -32.22 -12.48
N THR A 32 -18.44 -31.72 -13.20
CA THR A 32 -18.54 -31.88 -14.67
C THR A 32 -17.32 -31.32 -15.39
N ALA A 33 -16.88 -30.12 -15.01
CA ALA A 33 -15.69 -29.49 -15.58
C ALA A 33 -14.41 -30.29 -15.28
N ILE A 34 -14.24 -30.75 -14.04
CA ILE A 34 -13.09 -31.57 -13.63
C ILE A 34 -13.07 -32.92 -14.36
N ASN A 35 -14.21 -33.61 -14.46
CA ASN A 35 -14.28 -34.89 -15.16
C ASN A 35 -13.99 -34.77 -16.65
N SER A 36 -14.40 -33.65 -17.27
CA SER A 36 -14.29 -33.47 -18.72
C SER A 36 -12.95 -32.87 -19.15
N PHE A 37 -12.38 -31.97 -18.34
CA PHE A 37 -11.21 -31.17 -18.72
C PHE A 37 -10.03 -31.30 -17.75
N GLY A 38 -10.20 -31.99 -16.61
CA GLY A 38 -9.15 -32.23 -15.62
C GLY A 38 -8.78 -31.04 -14.72
N ARG A 39 -9.27 -29.84 -15.03
CA ARG A 39 -8.98 -28.59 -14.29
C ARG A 39 -10.10 -27.57 -14.45
N ILE A 40 -10.04 -26.52 -13.64
CA ILE A 40 -10.85 -25.32 -13.76
C ILE A 40 -9.95 -24.10 -13.58
N ASP A 41 -9.95 -23.21 -14.56
CA ASP A 41 -9.14 -21.98 -14.57
C ASP A 41 -9.99 -20.71 -14.40
N ILE A 42 -11.21 -20.76 -14.92
CA ILE A 42 -12.13 -19.62 -15.01
C ILE A 42 -13.50 -20.06 -14.52
N LEU A 43 -14.11 -19.28 -13.63
CA LEU A 43 -15.50 -19.41 -13.22
C LEU A 43 -16.24 -18.09 -13.48
N ILE A 44 -17.22 -18.11 -14.38
CA ILE A 44 -18.08 -16.95 -14.66
C ILE A 44 -19.47 -17.22 -14.10
N ASN A 45 -19.78 -16.59 -12.96
CA ASN A 45 -21.09 -16.66 -12.33
C ASN A 45 -22.07 -15.72 -13.06
N ASN A 46 -22.71 -16.22 -14.11
CA ASN A 46 -23.62 -15.47 -14.99
C ASN A 46 -25.10 -15.84 -14.85
N ALA A 47 -25.43 -17.02 -14.34
CA ALA A 47 -26.81 -17.49 -14.25
C ALA A 47 -27.72 -16.50 -13.52
N GLY A 48 -28.98 -16.41 -13.96
CA GLY A 48 -29.92 -15.43 -13.42
C GLY A 48 -31.35 -15.62 -13.88
N ILE A 49 -32.28 -15.09 -13.10
CA ILE A 49 -33.72 -15.04 -13.40
C ILE A 49 -34.30 -13.69 -12.96
N LEU A 50 -35.47 -13.33 -13.48
CA LEU A 50 -36.20 -12.15 -13.07
C LEU A 50 -37.56 -12.52 -12.46
N ARG A 51 -37.94 -11.82 -11.38
CA ARG A 51 -39.24 -11.87 -10.72
C ARG A 51 -39.60 -10.45 -10.29
N ASP A 52 -39.78 -9.61 -11.29
CA ASP A 52 -39.97 -8.17 -11.11
C ASP A 52 -41.38 -7.89 -10.58
N LYS A 53 -41.43 -7.20 -9.43
CA LYS A 53 -42.66 -6.86 -8.73
C LYS A 53 -42.40 -5.66 -7.83
N SER A 54 -43.36 -4.73 -7.76
CA SER A 54 -43.32 -3.67 -6.75
C SER A 54 -43.18 -4.29 -5.36
N PHE A 55 -42.39 -3.70 -4.47
CA PHE A 55 -42.05 -4.29 -3.17
C PHE A 55 -43.26 -4.80 -2.38
N ILE A 56 -44.36 -4.02 -2.32
CA ILE A 56 -45.60 -4.37 -1.62
C ILE A 56 -46.27 -5.65 -2.17
N ASN A 57 -46.11 -5.90 -3.46
CA ASN A 57 -46.78 -7.01 -4.16
C ASN A 57 -45.86 -8.22 -4.37
N MET A 58 -44.61 -8.14 -3.92
CA MET A 58 -43.62 -9.20 -4.07
C MET A 58 -43.88 -10.29 -3.03
N THR A 59 -44.01 -11.52 -3.50
CA THR A 59 -44.15 -12.68 -2.63
C THR A 59 -42.78 -13.14 -2.11
N GLU A 60 -42.78 -13.83 -0.98
CA GLU A 60 -41.56 -14.45 -0.44
C GLU A 60 -40.96 -15.48 -1.41
N GLN A 61 -41.80 -16.21 -2.14
CA GLN A 61 -41.35 -17.17 -3.15
C GLN A 61 -40.59 -16.48 -4.29
N GLU A 62 -41.08 -15.34 -4.77
CA GLU A 62 -40.40 -14.55 -5.80
C GLU A 62 -39.06 -13.97 -5.30
N TRP A 63 -38.98 -13.61 -4.03
CA TRP A 63 -37.72 -13.23 -3.39
C TRP A 63 -36.74 -14.40 -3.31
N ASP A 64 -37.17 -15.54 -2.77
CA ASP A 64 -36.35 -16.71 -2.53
C ASP A 64 -35.80 -17.30 -3.83
N GLN A 65 -36.62 -17.35 -4.89
CA GLN A 65 -36.16 -17.80 -6.22
C GLN A 65 -35.00 -16.94 -6.74
N VAL A 66 -35.10 -15.62 -6.64
CA VAL A 66 -34.05 -14.70 -7.10
C VAL A 66 -32.81 -14.82 -6.21
N TYR A 67 -32.98 -14.93 -4.89
CA TYR A 67 -31.88 -15.17 -3.95
C TYR A 67 -31.12 -16.46 -4.27
N ARG A 68 -31.85 -17.58 -4.44
CA ARG A 68 -31.29 -18.92 -4.67
C ARG A 68 -30.44 -18.99 -5.92
N VAL A 69 -30.91 -18.42 -7.03
CA VAL A 69 -30.17 -18.43 -8.29
C VAL A 69 -28.99 -17.45 -8.24
N HIS A 70 -29.20 -16.20 -7.81
CA HIS A 70 -28.20 -15.16 -7.96
C HIS A 70 -27.11 -15.18 -6.90
N LEU A 71 -27.48 -15.22 -5.62
CA LEU A 71 -26.52 -15.08 -4.53
C LEU A 71 -26.09 -16.45 -4.00
N TYR A 72 -27.07 -17.30 -3.64
CA TYR A 72 -26.76 -18.63 -3.11
C TYR A 72 -26.08 -19.52 -4.15
N GLY A 73 -26.56 -19.52 -5.40
CA GLY A 73 -25.95 -20.24 -6.51
C GLY A 73 -24.51 -19.80 -6.78
N THR A 74 -24.26 -18.48 -6.88
CA THR A 74 -22.92 -17.91 -7.00
C THR A 74 -22.00 -18.32 -5.85
N TYR A 75 -22.50 -18.34 -4.62
CA TYR A 75 -21.77 -18.86 -3.48
C TYR A 75 -21.43 -20.34 -3.66
N LYS A 76 -22.40 -21.18 -4.03
CA LYS A 76 -22.24 -22.63 -4.17
C LYS A 76 -21.22 -23.00 -5.24
N THR A 77 -21.31 -22.42 -6.44
CA THR A 77 -20.34 -22.66 -7.53
C THR A 77 -18.94 -22.18 -7.16
N THR A 78 -18.83 -20.99 -6.57
CA THR A 78 -17.54 -20.43 -6.14
C THR A 78 -16.91 -21.27 -5.04
N LYS A 79 -17.69 -21.69 -4.03
CA LYS A 79 -17.24 -22.53 -2.93
C LYS A 79 -16.74 -23.89 -3.42
N ALA A 80 -17.40 -24.47 -4.43
CA ALA A 80 -16.98 -25.72 -5.04
C ALA A 80 -15.69 -25.58 -5.87
N ALA A 81 -15.53 -24.49 -6.62
CA ALA A 81 -14.33 -24.25 -7.43
C ALA A 81 -13.09 -23.86 -6.59
N TRP A 82 -13.30 -23.23 -5.43
CA TRP A 82 -12.24 -22.64 -4.62
C TRP A 82 -11.07 -23.58 -4.27
N PRO A 83 -11.29 -24.82 -3.78
CA PRO A 83 -10.19 -25.73 -3.45
C PRO A 83 -9.32 -26.08 -4.67
N HIS A 84 -9.92 -26.13 -5.87
CA HIS A 84 -9.18 -26.37 -7.10
C HIS A 84 -8.29 -25.18 -7.45
N PHE A 85 -8.78 -23.95 -7.32
CA PHE A 85 -7.97 -22.75 -7.56
C PHE A 85 -6.83 -22.62 -6.55
N VAL A 86 -7.09 -22.88 -5.26
CA VAL A 86 -6.06 -22.87 -4.21
C VAL A 86 -4.96 -23.89 -4.50
N LYS A 87 -5.34 -25.13 -4.88
CA LYS A 87 -4.37 -26.17 -5.24
C LYS A 87 -3.56 -25.80 -6.48
N GLN A 88 -4.18 -25.19 -7.47
CA GLN A 88 -3.54 -24.75 -8.71
C GLN A 88 -2.68 -23.49 -8.55
N LYS A 89 -2.89 -22.70 -7.47
CA LYS A 89 -2.34 -21.35 -7.29
C LYS A 89 -2.65 -20.43 -8.48
N SER A 90 -3.86 -20.59 -9.02
CA SER A 90 -4.35 -19.84 -10.17
C SER A 90 -5.86 -19.99 -10.24
N GLY A 91 -6.54 -18.89 -10.56
CA GLY A 91 -7.97 -18.90 -10.83
C GLY A 91 -8.48 -17.51 -11.15
N SER A 92 -9.49 -17.42 -12.02
CA SER A 92 -10.21 -16.18 -12.25
C SER A 92 -11.70 -16.38 -12.06
N ILE A 93 -12.31 -15.57 -11.19
CA ILE A 93 -13.73 -15.58 -10.92
C ILE A 93 -14.33 -14.25 -11.36
N ILE A 94 -15.41 -14.34 -12.12
CA ILE A 94 -16.19 -13.18 -12.55
C ILE A 94 -17.61 -13.31 -12.01
N ASN A 95 -18.02 -12.35 -11.19
CA ASN A 95 -19.36 -12.28 -10.63
C ASN A 95 -20.23 -11.30 -11.42
N THR A 96 -21.38 -11.74 -11.89
CA THR A 96 -22.29 -10.87 -12.65
C THR A 96 -23.20 -10.09 -11.72
N SER A 97 -22.93 -8.80 -11.58
CA SER A 97 -23.79 -7.81 -10.95
C SER A 97 -24.70 -7.13 -11.99
N SER A 98 -25.14 -5.89 -11.75
CA SER A 98 -26.00 -5.11 -12.65
C SER A 98 -25.96 -3.63 -12.25
N THR A 99 -26.22 -2.74 -13.21
CA THR A 99 -26.49 -1.31 -12.94
C THR A 99 -27.69 -1.13 -12.01
N VAL A 100 -28.69 -2.02 -12.07
CA VAL A 100 -29.82 -2.05 -11.13
C VAL A 100 -29.33 -2.30 -9.71
N GLY A 101 -28.34 -3.18 -9.52
CA GLY A 101 -27.73 -3.40 -8.20
C GLY A 101 -26.90 -2.21 -7.71
N LEU A 102 -26.41 -1.35 -8.61
CA LEU A 102 -25.63 -0.17 -8.27
C LEU A 102 -26.50 1.05 -7.98
N TYR A 103 -27.55 1.26 -8.77
CA TYR A 103 -28.31 2.52 -8.82
C TYR A 103 -29.79 2.36 -8.47
N GLY A 104 -30.28 1.12 -8.35
CA GLY A 104 -31.68 0.80 -8.11
C GLY A 104 -32.52 0.85 -9.38
N ASN A 105 -33.67 0.16 -9.33
CA ASN A 105 -34.73 0.27 -10.31
C ASN A 105 -36.08 -0.06 -9.65
N PHE A 106 -37.16 0.59 -10.10
CA PHE A 106 -38.49 0.35 -9.54
C PHE A 106 -38.92 -1.11 -9.78
N GLY A 107 -39.52 -1.73 -8.77
CA GLY A 107 -40.05 -3.10 -8.88
C GLY A 107 -39.02 -4.22 -8.89
N GLN A 108 -37.78 -3.96 -8.48
CA GLN A 108 -36.69 -4.96 -8.53
C GLN A 108 -35.95 -5.11 -7.19
N ALA A 109 -36.65 -5.01 -6.06
CA ALA A 109 -36.01 -5.05 -4.73
C ALA A 109 -35.20 -6.35 -4.48
N ASN A 110 -35.75 -7.51 -4.85
CA ASN A 110 -35.07 -8.81 -4.80
C ASN A 110 -33.81 -8.81 -5.69
N TYR A 111 -33.96 -8.53 -6.99
CA TYR A 111 -32.88 -8.57 -7.97
C TYR A 111 -31.78 -7.56 -7.67
N SER A 112 -32.15 -6.31 -7.38
CA SER A 112 -31.23 -5.23 -6.98
C SER A 112 -30.40 -5.64 -5.76
N SER A 113 -31.03 -6.23 -4.75
CA SER A 113 -30.34 -6.69 -3.53
C SER A 113 -29.29 -7.77 -3.86
N MET A 114 -29.65 -8.78 -4.65
CA MET A 114 -28.73 -9.87 -5.01
C MET A 114 -27.57 -9.39 -5.88
N LYS A 115 -27.84 -8.48 -6.83
CA LYS A 115 -26.80 -7.91 -7.68
C LYS A 115 -25.88 -6.97 -6.90
N ALA A 116 -26.40 -6.18 -5.95
CA ALA A 116 -25.59 -5.37 -5.05
C ALA A 116 -24.69 -6.22 -4.13
N ALA A 117 -25.19 -7.37 -3.66
CA ALA A 117 -24.44 -8.29 -2.81
C ALA A 117 -23.15 -8.82 -3.47
N MET A 118 -23.13 -8.90 -4.81
CA MET A 118 -21.93 -9.30 -5.57
C MET A 118 -20.72 -8.41 -5.28
N LEU A 119 -20.94 -7.13 -4.94
CA LEU A 119 -19.86 -6.19 -4.62
C LEU A 119 -19.17 -6.58 -3.31
N GLY A 120 -19.95 -6.90 -2.26
CA GLY A 120 -19.41 -7.37 -0.99
C GLY A 120 -18.71 -8.72 -1.12
N PHE A 121 -19.35 -9.67 -1.82
CA PHE A 121 -18.81 -11.00 -2.05
C PHE A 121 -17.48 -10.97 -2.83
N THR A 122 -17.42 -10.18 -3.90
CA THR A 122 -16.20 -9.99 -4.71
C THR A 122 -15.07 -9.37 -3.91
N ASN A 123 -15.35 -8.32 -3.12
CA ASN A 123 -14.32 -7.65 -2.34
C ASN A 123 -13.62 -8.60 -1.35
N VAL A 124 -14.39 -9.41 -0.62
CA VAL A 124 -13.83 -10.32 0.39
C VAL A 124 -13.06 -11.46 -0.29
N LEU A 125 -13.62 -12.08 -1.33
CA LEU A 125 -12.93 -13.17 -2.02
C LEU A 125 -11.66 -12.72 -2.75
N ALA A 126 -11.62 -11.49 -3.26
CA ALA A 126 -10.39 -10.94 -3.84
C ALA A 126 -9.26 -10.85 -2.79
N ILE A 127 -9.60 -10.48 -1.54
CA ILE A 127 -8.65 -10.44 -0.43
C ILE A 127 -8.21 -11.86 -0.06
N GLU A 128 -9.15 -12.77 0.19
CA GLU A 128 -8.83 -14.15 0.58
C GLU A 128 -8.05 -14.94 -0.48
N GLY A 129 -8.34 -14.68 -1.76
CA GLY A 129 -7.75 -15.34 -2.92
C GLY A 129 -6.36 -14.83 -3.32
N SER A 130 -6.00 -13.61 -2.89
CA SER A 130 -4.75 -12.92 -3.28
C SER A 130 -3.48 -13.78 -3.10
N LYS A 131 -3.29 -14.37 -1.92
CA LYS A 131 -2.15 -15.24 -1.59
C LYS A 131 -2.07 -16.53 -2.43
N TYR A 132 -3.14 -16.87 -3.12
CA TYR A 132 -3.24 -18.05 -3.98
C TYR A 132 -3.28 -17.69 -5.46
N ASN A 133 -3.03 -16.42 -5.82
CA ASN A 133 -3.15 -15.91 -7.19
C ASN A 133 -4.54 -16.21 -7.79
N ILE A 134 -5.58 -16.09 -6.96
CA ILE A 134 -6.98 -16.16 -7.36
C ILE A 134 -7.48 -14.73 -7.49
N ARG A 135 -7.94 -14.38 -8.69
CA ARG A 135 -8.46 -13.05 -9.01
C ARG A 135 -9.97 -13.09 -9.06
N VAL A 136 -10.63 -12.16 -8.38
CA VAL A 136 -12.10 -12.11 -8.32
C VAL A 136 -12.55 -10.70 -8.67
N ASN A 137 -13.30 -10.56 -9.76
CA ASN A 137 -13.87 -9.27 -10.17
C ASN A 137 -15.38 -9.40 -10.37
N ALA A 138 -16.06 -8.27 -10.41
CA ALA A 138 -17.47 -8.20 -10.74
C ALA A 138 -17.71 -7.29 -11.94
N LEU A 139 -18.73 -7.59 -12.73
CA LEU A 139 -19.20 -6.70 -13.78
C LEU A 139 -20.70 -6.45 -13.71
N ALA A 140 -21.10 -5.25 -14.11
CA ALA A 140 -22.47 -4.86 -14.40
C ALA A 140 -22.60 -4.73 -15.93
N PRO A 141 -23.15 -5.74 -16.62
CA PRO A 141 -23.34 -5.66 -18.06
C PRO A 141 -24.48 -4.69 -18.39
N ASN A 142 -24.25 -3.84 -19.40
CA ASN A 142 -25.28 -3.07 -20.10
C ASN A 142 -25.58 -3.78 -21.43
N ALA A 143 -26.35 -4.86 -21.32
CA ALA A 143 -26.88 -5.61 -22.45
C ALA A 143 -28.40 -5.45 -22.47
N GLY A 144 -28.96 -5.26 -23.66
CA GLY A 144 -30.39 -5.06 -23.85
C GLY A 144 -31.13 -6.32 -23.46
N THR A 145 -32.26 -6.15 -22.77
CA THR A 145 -33.12 -7.28 -22.43
C THR A 145 -34.04 -7.57 -23.61
N ALA A 146 -34.54 -8.81 -23.71
CA ALA A 146 -35.54 -9.17 -24.72
C ALA A 146 -36.78 -8.24 -24.69
N MET A 147 -37.02 -7.56 -23.57
CA MET A 147 -38.13 -6.63 -23.36
C MET A 147 -37.88 -5.22 -23.92
N THR A 148 -36.62 -4.75 -23.99
CA THR A 148 -36.30 -3.41 -24.56
C THR A 148 -36.11 -3.44 -26.08
N ALA A 149 -35.91 -4.63 -26.66
CA ALA A 149 -35.72 -4.83 -28.09
C ALA A 149 -36.94 -4.48 -28.95
N THR A 150 -38.15 -4.43 -28.38
CA THR A 150 -39.40 -4.13 -29.09
C THR A 150 -39.77 -2.64 -29.10
N ILE A 151 -39.06 -1.81 -28.33
CA ILE A 151 -39.41 -0.40 -28.08
C ILE A 151 -38.29 0.56 -28.51
N LEU A 152 -37.05 0.09 -28.57
CA LEU A 152 -35.90 0.87 -28.99
C LEU A 152 -35.68 0.82 -30.51
N PRO A 153 -35.17 1.90 -31.14
CA PRO A 153 -34.64 1.87 -32.49
C PRO A 153 -33.66 0.70 -32.71
N LYS A 154 -33.71 0.10 -33.89
CA LYS A 154 -32.93 -1.11 -34.24
C LYS A 154 -31.43 -0.88 -34.02
N GLU A 155 -30.94 0.31 -34.33
CA GLU A 155 -29.54 0.71 -34.17
C GLU A 155 -29.10 0.66 -32.70
N LEU A 156 -29.96 1.04 -31.76
CA LEU A 156 -29.69 0.96 -30.33
C LEU A 156 -29.74 -0.49 -29.83
N VAL A 157 -30.69 -1.29 -30.32
CA VAL A 157 -30.75 -2.74 -30.01
C VAL A 157 -29.49 -3.46 -30.47
N GLU A 158 -28.93 -3.06 -31.62
CA GLU A 158 -27.68 -3.63 -32.12
C GLU A 158 -26.46 -3.31 -31.25
N LEU A 159 -26.43 -2.16 -30.57
CA LEU A 159 -25.37 -1.81 -29.61
C LEU A 159 -25.45 -2.62 -28.31
N PHE A 160 -26.61 -3.18 -28.01
CA PHE A 160 -26.89 -3.87 -26.76
C PHE A 160 -26.58 -5.38 -26.78
N LYS A 161 -25.87 -5.85 -27.81
CA LYS A 161 -25.48 -7.25 -27.99
C LYS A 161 -24.49 -7.72 -26.91
N PRO A 162 -24.62 -8.97 -26.41
CA PRO A 162 -23.69 -9.55 -25.45
C PRO A 162 -22.26 -9.69 -26.01
N ASP A 163 -22.11 -9.71 -27.33
CA ASP A 163 -20.84 -9.71 -28.05
C ASP A 163 -19.91 -8.55 -27.64
N TYR A 164 -20.48 -7.41 -27.22
CA TYR A 164 -19.69 -6.27 -26.74
C TYR A 164 -19.30 -6.36 -25.26
N VAL A 165 -19.78 -7.38 -24.55
CA VAL A 165 -19.43 -7.67 -23.15
C VAL A 165 -18.41 -8.80 -23.07
N ALA A 166 -18.54 -9.83 -23.93
CA ALA A 166 -17.71 -11.03 -23.86
C ALA A 166 -16.19 -10.76 -23.89
N PRO A 167 -15.63 -9.90 -24.77
CA PRO A 167 -14.20 -9.60 -24.78
C PRO A 167 -13.69 -9.01 -23.46
N PHE A 168 -14.47 -8.15 -22.80
CA PHE A 168 -14.12 -7.58 -21.51
C PHE A 168 -14.05 -8.66 -20.43
N VAL A 169 -15.05 -9.54 -20.38
CA VAL A 169 -15.07 -10.68 -19.44
C VAL A 169 -13.85 -11.58 -19.66
N LEU A 170 -13.58 -11.94 -20.91
CA LEU A 170 -12.45 -12.81 -21.26
C LEU A 170 -11.10 -12.16 -20.93
N PHE A 171 -10.94 -10.86 -21.17
CA PHE A 171 -9.72 -10.15 -20.78
C PHE A 171 -9.54 -10.10 -19.26
N LEU A 172 -10.61 -9.85 -18.49
CA LEU A 172 -10.55 -9.94 -17.02
C LEU A 172 -10.17 -11.35 -16.55
N CYS A 173 -10.53 -12.38 -17.30
CA CYS A 173 -10.12 -13.76 -17.03
C CYS A 173 -8.68 -14.09 -17.47
N HIS A 174 -8.11 -13.34 -18.40
CA HIS A 174 -6.79 -13.62 -18.97
C HIS A 174 -5.64 -13.39 -17.98
N ASN A 175 -4.56 -14.18 -18.09
CA ASN A 175 -3.42 -14.14 -17.16
C ASN A 175 -2.63 -12.82 -17.17
N SER A 176 -2.72 -12.05 -18.25
CA SER A 176 -2.11 -10.70 -18.32
C SER A 176 -2.88 -9.67 -17.50
N CYS A 177 -4.18 -9.87 -17.27
CA CYS A 177 -4.95 -9.01 -16.40
C CYS A 177 -4.62 -9.34 -14.94
N LYS A 178 -4.16 -8.34 -14.19
CA LYS A 178 -3.84 -8.48 -12.75
C LYS A 178 -4.93 -7.94 -11.83
N ASP A 179 -6.01 -7.42 -12.41
CA ASP A 179 -7.10 -6.84 -11.64
C ASP A 179 -7.80 -7.91 -10.79
N SER A 180 -8.09 -7.53 -9.54
CA SER A 180 -8.85 -8.30 -8.56
C SER A 180 -9.51 -7.31 -7.59
N GLY A 181 -10.71 -7.64 -7.09
CA GLY A 181 -11.51 -6.80 -6.21
C GLY A 181 -12.14 -5.61 -6.92
N ASN A 182 -12.15 -5.58 -8.25
CA ASN A 182 -12.67 -4.48 -9.02
C ASN A 182 -14.09 -4.75 -9.52
N PHE A 183 -14.81 -3.65 -9.73
CA PHE A 183 -16.14 -3.65 -10.29
C PHE A 183 -16.17 -2.84 -11.57
N TYR A 184 -16.71 -3.41 -12.64
CA TYR A 184 -16.78 -2.75 -13.95
C TYR A 184 -18.23 -2.62 -14.40
N GLN A 185 -18.54 -1.55 -15.12
CA GLN A 185 -19.74 -1.47 -15.93
C GLN A 185 -19.29 -1.55 -17.38
N VAL A 186 -19.88 -2.45 -18.17
CA VAL A 186 -19.42 -2.78 -19.52
C VAL A 186 -20.58 -3.08 -20.45
N GLY A 187 -20.48 -2.71 -21.73
CA GLY A 187 -21.47 -2.99 -22.76
C GLY A 187 -21.63 -1.80 -23.71
N SER A 188 -22.26 -2.02 -24.87
CA SER A 188 -22.47 -0.96 -25.88
C SER A 188 -21.17 -0.27 -26.29
N CYS A 189 -20.11 -1.05 -26.51
CA CYS A 189 -18.76 -0.55 -26.85
C CYS A 189 -18.13 0.39 -25.81
N TRP A 190 -18.60 0.37 -24.56
CA TRP A 190 -18.10 1.18 -23.47
C TRP A 190 -17.72 0.32 -22.25
N GLY A 191 -16.71 0.76 -21.51
CA GLY A 191 -16.29 0.13 -20.26
C GLY A 191 -15.76 1.16 -19.26
N GLY A 192 -16.20 1.05 -18.01
CA GLY A 192 -15.75 1.92 -16.92
C GLY A 192 -15.64 1.17 -15.60
N ARG A 193 -14.64 1.51 -14.78
CA ARG A 193 -14.51 0.98 -13.41
C ARG A 193 -15.40 1.78 -12.47
N VAL A 194 -16.20 1.07 -11.66
CA VAL A 194 -17.06 1.66 -10.62
C VAL A 194 -16.39 1.47 -9.27
N ARG A 195 -16.41 2.51 -8.42
CA ARG A 195 -15.89 2.47 -7.05
C ARG A 195 -16.76 3.31 -6.12
N ARG A 196 -16.77 2.97 -4.83
CA ARG A 196 -17.42 3.81 -3.80
C ARG A 196 -16.53 4.99 -3.43
N GLN A 197 -17.12 6.15 -3.25
CA GLN A 197 -16.47 7.36 -2.73
C GLN A 197 -17.13 7.75 -1.41
N ARG A 198 -16.33 8.26 -0.47
CA ARG A 198 -16.82 8.83 0.79
C ARG A 198 -16.58 10.33 0.74
N SER A 199 -17.54 11.13 1.20
CA SER A 199 -17.32 12.55 1.49
C SER A 199 -16.26 12.73 2.59
N GLY A 200 -15.84 13.97 2.83
CA GLY A 200 -14.91 14.24 3.93
C GLY A 200 -15.49 14.01 5.33
N GLY A 201 -16.83 13.96 5.46
CA GLY A 201 -17.53 13.77 6.72
C GLY A 201 -17.40 14.94 7.70
N TYR A 202 -17.91 14.75 8.92
CA TYR A 202 -17.76 15.65 10.05
C TYR A 202 -17.66 14.82 11.32
N THR A 203 -16.76 15.19 12.23
CA THR A 203 -16.61 14.50 13.51
C THR A 203 -17.29 15.32 14.60
N PHE A 204 -18.17 14.68 15.36
CA PHE A 204 -18.87 15.29 16.48
C PHE A 204 -18.11 15.09 17.80
N PRO A 205 -18.21 16.03 18.75
CA PRO A 205 -17.78 15.79 20.13
C PRO A 205 -18.62 14.66 20.74
N GLN A 206 -18.01 13.90 21.65
CA GLN A 206 -18.64 12.82 22.42
C GLN A 206 -19.07 13.36 23.79
N ASP A 207 -20.01 14.29 23.75
CA ASP A 207 -20.66 14.88 24.92
C ASP A 207 -22.18 14.87 24.71
N GLU A 208 -22.92 15.48 25.63
CA GLU A 208 -24.38 15.60 25.54
C GLU A 208 -24.83 16.48 24.34
N ASN A 209 -23.90 17.09 23.59
CA ASN A 209 -24.19 17.95 22.44
C ASN A 209 -24.24 17.21 21.10
N LEU A 210 -24.05 15.88 21.05
CA LEU A 210 -24.43 15.09 19.87
C LEU A 210 -25.95 14.91 19.81
N THR A 211 -26.66 16.01 19.61
CA THR A 211 -28.11 16.04 19.45
C THR A 211 -28.50 15.89 17.97
N ILE A 212 -29.79 15.66 17.73
CA ILE A 212 -30.34 15.62 16.36
C ILE A 212 -30.11 16.98 15.67
N GLU A 213 -30.24 18.08 16.40
CA GLU A 213 -30.02 19.45 15.91
C GLU A 213 -28.55 19.66 15.52
N ALA A 214 -27.61 19.17 16.33
CA ALA A 214 -26.18 19.25 16.00
C ALA A 214 -25.87 18.49 14.70
N VAL A 215 -26.47 17.31 14.50
CA VAL A 215 -26.34 16.55 13.24
C VAL A 215 -26.95 17.32 12.07
N ARG A 216 -28.17 17.83 12.22
CA ARG A 216 -28.86 18.65 11.20
C ARG A 216 -27.99 19.84 10.77
N ASP A 217 -27.45 20.57 11.73
CA ASP A 217 -26.67 21.79 11.47
C ASP A 217 -25.33 21.51 10.76
N LYS A 218 -24.85 20.25 10.80
CA LYS A 218 -23.66 19.79 10.08
C LYS A 218 -23.96 18.89 8.89
N PHE A 219 -25.22 18.60 8.60
CA PHE A 219 -25.62 17.68 7.54
C PHE A 219 -25.12 18.16 6.17
N GLY A 220 -25.18 19.48 5.95
CA GLY A 220 -24.61 20.16 4.77
C GLY A 220 -23.13 19.87 4.53
N VAL A 221 -22.34 19.65 5.59
CA VAL A 221 -20.91 19.29 5.49
C VAL A 221 -20.74 17.78 5.31
N ILE A 222 -21.57 16.97 5.98
CA ILE A 222 -21.48 15.50 5.97
C ILE A 222 -21.73 14.93 4.57
N HIS A 223 -22.72 15.46 3.84
CA HIS A 223 -23.09 14.96 2.51
C HIS A 223 -22.41 15.70 1.35
N ASN A 224 -21.47 16.61 1.64
CA ASN A 224 -20.79 17.38 0.60
C ASN A 224 -19.66 16.58 -0.05
N PHE A 225 -19.76 16.36 -1.36
CA PHE A 225 -18.72 15.71 -2.17
C PHE A 225 -17.81 16.72 -2.90
N GLU A 226 -18.16 18.00 -2.93
CA GLU A 226 -17.54 19.05 -3.75
C GLU A 226 -16.53 19.91 -2.98
N ASP A 227 -16.31 19.66 -1.69
CA ASP A 227 -15.38 20.43 -0.85
C ASP A 227 -13.91 19.97 -0.95
N GLY A 228 -13.60 19.13 -1.93
CA GLY A 228 -12.25 18.61 -2.17
C GLY A 228 -11.78 17.52 -1.20
N ARG A 229 -12.59 17.12 -0.20
CA ARG A 229 -12.22 16.06 0.77
C ARG A 229 -12.73 14.68 0.37
N ALA A 230 -13.64 14.61 -0.60
CA ALA A 230 -14.23 13.36 -1.04
C ALA A 230 -13.22 12.48 -1.77
N HIS A 231 -13.07 11.23 -1.35
CA HIS A 231 -12.09 10.31 -1.92
C HIS A 231 -12.54 8.85 -1.84
N HIS A 232 -11.82 7.99 -2.56
CA HIS A 232 -12.06 6.54 -2.52
C HIS A 232 -11.35 5.92 -1.31
N VAL A 233 -12.12 5.28 -0.45
CA VAL A 233 -11.61 4.49 0.66
C VAL A 233 -11.36 3.07 0.16
N ALA A 234 -10.10 2.67 0.05
CA ALA A 234 -9.68 1.45 -0.62
C ALA A 234 -9.92 0.18 0.22
N ASN A 235 -9.84 0.27 1.54
CA ASN A 235 -10.03 -0.87 2.44
C ASN A 235 -10.49 -0.43 3.85
N ASN A 236 -10.88 -1.41 4.68
CA ASN A 236 -11.40 -1.12 6.02
C ASN A 236 -10.34 -0.55 6.97
N ALA A 237 -9.05 -0.87 6.79
CA ALA A 237 -7.99 -0.31 7.62
C ALA A 237 -7.83 1.20 7.35
N GLN A 238 -7.81 1.60 6.08
CA GLN A 238 -7.84 3.02 5.67
C GLN A 238 -9.08 3.73 6.24
N ASN A 239 -10.26 3.10 6.13
CA ASN A 239 -11.50 3.66 6.68
C ASN A 239 -11.34 4.05 8.15
N VAL A 240 -10.86 3.11 8.98
CA VAL A 240 -10.66 3.29 10.42
C VAL A 240 -9.58 4.33 10.72
N GLN A 241 -8.47 4.30 9.99
CA GLN A 241 -7.34 5.23 10.17
C GLN A 241 -7.73 6.69 9.92
N GLU A 242 -8.71 6.96 9.07
CA GLU A 242 -9.05 8.33 8.68
C GLU A 242 -9.95 9.06 9.69
N TYR A 243 -10.92 8.36 10.32
CA TYR A 243 -11.86 9.01 11.23
C TYR A 243 -11.52 8.84 12.72
N ILE A 244 -10.84 7.75 13.13
CA ILE A 244 -10.47 7.56 14.56
C ILE A 244 -9.63 8.72 15.11
N PRO A 245 -8.58 9.21 14.41
CA PRO A 245 -7.79 10.33 14.92
C PRO A 245 -8.61 11.61 15.13
N GLN A 246 -9.64 11.82 14.30
CA GLN A 246 -10.53 12.96 14.42
C GLN A 246 -11.43 12.83 15.66
N ILE A 247 -11.97 11.63 15.92
CA ILE A 247 -12.75 11.33 17.13
C ILE A 247 -11.88 11.54 18.38
N LEU A 248 -10.66 10.99 18.38
CA LEU A 248 -9.72 11.13 19.50
C LEU A 248 -9.28 12.58 19.71
N LYS A 249 -9.22 13.40 18.66
CA LYS A 249 -8.93 14.84 18.76
C LYS A 249 -10.02 15.58 19.54
N LEU A 250 -11.29 15.24 19.30
CA LEU A 250 -12.42 15.91 19.95
C LEU A 250 -12.75 15.34 21.33
N ASN A 251 -12.22 14.16 21.69
CA ASN A 251 -12.53 13.47 22.94
C ASN A 251 -11.26 13.00 23.69
N PRO A 252 -10.49 13.93 24.26
CA PRO A 252 -9.23 13.62 24.96
C PRO A 252 -9.33 12.56 26.08
N PRO A 253 -10.36 12.53 26.94
CA PRO A 253 -10.44 11.52 28.01
C PRO A 253 -10.74 10.10 27.49
N PHE A 254 -11.11 9.94 26.22
CA PHE A 254 -11.23 8.63 25.57
C PHE A 254 -9.88 8.08 25.09
N ALA A 255 -8.91 8.94 24.79
CA ALA A 255 -7.54 8.52 24.46
C ALA A 255 -6.88 7.76 25.63
N SER A 256 -7.23 8.10 26.88
CA SER A 256 -6.81 7.38 28.10
C SER A 256 -7.64 6.13 28.42
N LYS A 257 -8.73 5.86 27.68
CA LYS A 257 -9.61 4.69 27.83
C LYS A 257 -9.61 3.78 26.61
N LEU A 258 -8.83 4.08 25.58
CA LEU A 258 -8.46 3.10 24.56
C LEU A 258 -7.94 1.86 25.27
N PRO A 259 -8.20 0.65 24.76
CA PRO A 259 -7.76 -0.58 25.40
C PRO A 259 -6.30 -0.41 25.81
N SER A 260 -6.00 -0.72 27.07
CA SER A 260 -4.65 -1.09 27.48
C SER A 260 -4.07 -1.95 26.36
N PRO A 261 -2.81 -1.74 25.93
CA PRO A 261 -2.19 -2.52 24.87
C PRO A 261 -2.62 -3.95 25.05
N ASP A 262 -3.34 -4.47 24.04
CA ASP A 262 -3.77 -5.87 24.04
C ASP A 262 -2.55 -6.66 24.50
N THR A 263 -2.69 -7.51 25.51
CA THR A 263 -1.61 -8.35 26.04
C THR A 263 -1.24 -9.43 25.03
N LYS A 264 -1.06 -9.04 23.76
CA LYS A 264 -0.36 -9.82 22.76
C LYS A 264 0.98 -10.15 23.36
N VAL A 265 1.16 -11.43 23.63
CA VAL A 265 2.45 -12.02 23.91
C VAL A 265 3.34 -11.68 22.71
N VAL A 266 4.40 -10.92 22.95
CA VAL A 266 5.38 -10.59 21.92
C VAL A 266 6.22 -11.82 21.65
N ASP A 267 5.89 -12.53 20.57
CA ASP A 267 6.70 -13.64 20.07
C ASP A 267 7.71 -13.13 19.03
N VAL A 268 8.91 -12.81 19.52
CA VAL A 268 9.99 -12.27 18.70
C VAL A 268 10.45 -13.27 17.63
N LEU A 269 10.46 -14.57 17.94
CA LEU A 269 10.88 -15.62 17.00
C LEU A 269 9.87 -15.79 15.87
N ALA A 270 8.58 -15.80 16.19
CA ALA A 270 7.52 -15.81 15.18
C ALA A 270 7.57 -14.56 14.30
N ALA A 271 7.79 -13.37 14.88
CA ALA A 271 7.91 -12.12 14.14
C ALA A 271 9.09 -12.14 13.15
N ARG A 272 10.27 -12.62 13.59
CA ARG A 272 11.46 -12.74 12.75
C ARG A 272 11.31 -13.77 11.62
N ASN A 273 10.59 -14.85 11.87
CA ASN A 273 10.35 -15.91 10.88
C ASN A 273 9.21 -15.59 9.90
N TYR A 274 8.45 -14.53 10.15
CA TYR A 274 7.36 -14.14 9.28
C TYR A 274 7.89 -13.61 7.94
N LYS A 275 7.31 -14.13 6.85
CA LYS A 275 7.63 -13.72 5.49
C LYS A 275 6.59 -12.73 5.00
N PHE A 276 7.00 -11.48 4.80
CA PHE A 276 6.17 -10.49 4.14
C PHE A 276 6.20 -10.71 2.63
N GLU A 277 5.04 -10.55 1.99
CA GLU A 277 4.96 -10.54 0.54
C GLU A 277 5.67 -9.31 -0.03
N PRO A 278 6.40 -9.44 -1.16
CA PRO A 278 6.98 -8.29 -1.84
C PRO A 278 5.91 -7.28 -2.27
N THR A 279 6.28 -6.01 -2.21
CA THR A 279 5.45 -4.86 -2.62
C THR A 279 6.18 -4.12 -3.73
N GLU A 280 5.41 -3.44 -4.60
CA GLU A 280 5.98 -2.77 -5.77
C GLU A 280 5.92 -1.24 -5.61
N PHE A 281 6.96 -0.55 -6.09
CA PHE A 281 7.02 0.90 -6.12
C PHE A 281 7.57 1.37 -7.47
N THR A 282 6.75 2.10 -8.23
CA THR A 282 7.12 2.63 -9.55
C THR A 282 7.41 4.12 -9.42
N TYR A 283 8.49 4.58 -10.05
CA TYR A 283 8.90 5.98 -10.05
C TYR A 283 9.58 6.38 -11.36
N THR A 284 9.63 7.67 -11.58
CA THR A 284 10.20 8.29 -12.78
C THR A 284 11.30 9.29 -12.41
N GLN A 285 11.96 9.85 -13.42
CA GLN A 285 12.97 10.90 -13.24
C GLN A 285 12.41 12.12 -12.50
N ARG A 286 11.11 12.41 -12.66
CA ARG A 286 10.42 13.49 -11.93
C ARG A 286 10.51 13.29 -10.41
N ASP A 287 10.31 12.07 -9.93
CA ASP A 287 10.30 11.75 -8.51
C ASP A 287 11.71 11.80 -7.93
N VAL A 288 12.71 11.36 -8.71
CA VAL A 288 14.13 11.47 -8.37
C VAL A 288 14.55 12.92 -8.21
N MET A 289 14.20 13.80 -9.16
CA MET A 289 14.53 15.24 -9.08
C MET A 289 13.79 15.93 -7.93
N LEU A 290 12.50 15.61 -7.73
CA LEU A 290 11.71 16.16 -6.64
C LEU A 290 12.31 15.76 -5.27
N TYR A 291 12.80 14.53 -5.14
CA TYR A 291 13.52 14.08 -3.94
C TYR A 291 14.80 14.87 -3.73
N ALA A 292 15.61 15.04 -4.78
CA ALA A 292 16.87 15.77 -4.72
C ALA A 292 16.65 17.19 -4.18
N VAL A 293 15.67 17.93 -4.71
CA VAL A 293 15.32 19.27 -4.20
C VAL A 293 14.77 19.19 -2.77
N GLY A 294 14.00 18.15 -2.45
CA GLY A 294 13.51 17.86 -1.10
C GLY A 294 14.61 17.68 -0.05
N ILE A 295 15.81 17.26 -0.44
CA ILE A 295 17.00 17.13 0.43
C ILE A 295 18.01 18.27 0.22
N GLY A 296 17.55 19.40 -0.31
CA GLY A 296 18.31 20.64 -0.40
C GLY A 296 19.17 20.78 -1.66
N ALA A 297 19.01 19.92 -2.66
CA ALA A 297 19.64 20.15 -3.96
C ALA A 297 19.09 21.43 -4.61
N SER A 298 19.94 22.09 -5.37
CA SER A 298 19.68 23.38 -6.01
C SER A 298 19.93 23.30 -7.50
N ARG A 299 19.67 24.38 -8.23
CA ARG A 299 20.05 24.55 -9.64
C ARG A 299 21.54 24.34 -9.96
N ARG A 300 22.41 24.22 -8.94
CA ARG A 300 23.85 23.95 -9.11
C ARG A 300 24.17 22.46 -9.15
N ASP A 301 23.26 21.61 -8.66
CA ASP A 301 23.43 20.16 -8.56
C ASP A 301 22.85 19.46 -9.80
N LEU A 302 23.24 19.91 -11.01
CA LEU A 302 22.61 19.51 -12.28
C LEU A 302 22.57 18.00 -12.50
N ASN A 303 23.55 17.26 -11.98
CA ASN A 303 23.60 15.79 -12.05
C ASN A 303 22.46 15.09 -11.29
N ILE A 304 21.73 15.76 -10.40
CA ILE A 304 20.60 15.17 -9.67
C ILE A 304 19.28 15.96 -9.79
N VAL A 305 19.30 17.14 -10.43
CA VAL A 305 18.09 17.97 -10.64
C VAL A 305 17.74 18.25 -12.10
N TYR A 306 18.52 17.75 -13.06
CA TYR A 306 18.28 17.95 -14.48
C TYR A 306 18.44 16.64 -15.25
N GLU A 307 17.33 16.12 -15.76
CA GLU A 307 17.21 14.82 -16.40
C GLU A 307 18.01 14.68 -17.70
N LEU A 308 18.34 15.80 -18.36
CA LEU A 308 19.19 15.82 -19.56
C LEU A 308 20.67 16.11 -19.25
N SER A 309 21.04 16.19 -17.97
CA SER A 309 22.45 16.24 -17.59
C SER A 309 23.15 14.97 -18.11
N PRO A 310 24.35 15.08 -18.73
CA PRO A 310 25.07 13.90 -19.24
C PRO A 310 25.48 12.92 -18.14
N ASP A 311 25.45 13.34 -16.88
CA ASP A 311 25.71 12.51 -15.70
C ASP A 311 24.51 12.51 -14.74
N PHE A 312 23.28 12.55 -15.28
CA PHE A 312 22.07 12.47 -14.47
C PHE A 312 22.01 11.14 -13.70
N GLN A 313 21.79 11.22 -12.39
CA GLN A 313 21.83 10.09 -11.48
C GLN A 313 20.81 10.22 -10.35
N THR A 314 20.40 9.10 -9.77
CA THR A 314 19.55 9.09 -8.57
C THR A 314 20.40 9.20 -7.32
N PHE A 315 20.07 10.16 -6.45
CA PHE A 315 20.73 10.25 -5.16
C PHE A 315 20.38 9.02 -4.29
N PRO A 316 21.34 8.22 -3.79
CA PRO A 316 21.06 6.87 -3.25
C PRO A 316 20.04 6.80 -2.12
N THR A 317 19.99 7.82 -1.25
CA THR A 317 19.01 7.86 -0.15
C THR A 317 17.55 7.99 -0.63
N PHE A 318 17.31 8.21 -1.93
CA PHE A 318 15.99 8.04 -2.56
C PHE A 318 15.42 6.65 -2.31
N ALA A 319 16.24 5.62 -2.14
CA ALA A 319 15.78 4.27 -1.80
C ALA A 319 14.94 4.22 -0.51
N PHE A 320 15.07 5.19 0.40
CA PHE A 320 14.19 5.26 1.57
C PHE A 320 12.75 5.63 1.18
N VAL A 321 12.54 6.42 0.13
CA VAL A 321 11.21 6.77 -0.36
C VAL A 321 10.40 5.52 -0.69
N CYS A 322 10.99 4.59 -1.46
CA CYS A 322 10.29 3.36 -1.85
C CYS A 322 10.05 2.44 -0.64
N MET A 323 11.01 2.33 0.30
CA MET A 323 10.87 1.52 1.51
C MET A 323 9.74 2.01 2.43
N PHE A 324 9.60 3.31 2.63
CA PHE A 324 8.60 3.88 3.54
C PHE A 324 7.19 3.99 2.92
N ASN A 325 7.08 4.03 1.59
CA ASN A 325 5.81 3.92 0.88
C ASN A 325 5.29 2.48 0.79
N SER A 326 6.18 1.49 0.85
CA SER A 326 5.86 0.06 0.71
C SER A 326 5.49 -0.64 2.02
N ARG A 327 4.91 0.11 2.97
CA ARG A 327 4.76 -0.24 4.41
C ARG A 327 4.37 -1.71 4.67
N SER A 328 5.01 -2.28 5.68
CA SER A 328 4.67 -3.61 6.20
C SER A 328 3.91 -3.56 7.51
N ASN A 329 2.96 -4.49 7.68
CA ASN A 329 2.15 -4.61 8.88
C ASN A 329 2.91 -5.30 10.03
N TYR A 330 3.91 -4.61 10.59
CA TYR A 330 4.61 -5.09 11.80
C TYR A 330 3.75 -4.96 13.07
N GLU A 331 2.69 -4.16 13.04
CA GLU A 331 1.76 -3.94 14.17
C GLU A 331 1.08 -5.23 14.63
N GLN A 332 1.02 -6.26 13.77
CA GLN A 332 0.51 -7.57 14.17
C GLN A 332 1.35 -8.25 15.27
N PHE A 333 2.65 -7.93 15.37
CA PHE A 333 3.61 -8.58 16.27
C PHE A 333 3.89 -7.83 17.57
N ILE A 334 3.34 -6.62 17.71
CA ILE A 334 3.56 -5.78 18.89
C ILE A 334 2.22 -5.40 19.53
N PRO A 335 2.21 -5.05 20.83
CA PRO A 335 1.00 -4.55 21.47
C PRO A 335 0.50 -3.28 20.79
N THR A 336 -0.81 -3.07 20.80
CA THR A 336 -1.43 -1.84 20.28
C THR A 336 -0.82 -0.62 20.99
N PHE A 337 -0.42 0.39 20.22
CA PHE A 337 0.24 1.59 20.74
C PHE A 337 -0.35 2.84 20.10
N ASN A 338 -0.13 3.99 20.74
CA ASN A 338 -0.42 5.28 20.13
C ASN A 338 0.66 5.60 19.08
N PRO A 339 0.31 5.74 17.78
CA PRO A 339 1.29 6.02 16.73
C PRO A 339 2.16 7.27 16.96
N MET A 340 1.69 8.22 17.77
CA MET A 340 2.45 9.42 18.16
C MET A 340 3.64 9.11 19.08
N MET A 341 3.67 7.92 19.68
CA MET A 341 4.75 7.46 20.56
C MET A 341 5.86 6.71 19.81
N LEU A 342 5.72 6.56 18.47
CA LEU A 342 6.70 5.93 17.61
C LEU A 342 7.69 6.98 17.10
N VAL A 343 8.96 6.76 17.38
CA VAL A 343 10.05 7.63 16.95
C VAL A 343 11.04 6.83 16.12
N HIS A 344 11.42 7.37 14.96
CA HIS A 344 12.50 6.83 14.14
C HIS A 344 13.84 7.27 14.73
N ILE A 345 14.60 6.33 15.31
CA ILE A 345 15.82 6.63 16.07
C ILE A 345 17.12 6.21 15.38
N GLY A 346 17.07 5.43 14.30
CA GLY A 346 18.26 5.11 13.53
C GLY A 346 17.98 4.44 12.19
N GLN A 347 18.89 4.64 11.25
CA GLN A 347 18.82 4.11 9.89
C GLN A 347 20.18 3.54 9.51
N SER A 348 20.20 2.34 8.92
CA SER A 348 21.38 1.75 8.27
C SER A 348 21.02 1.30 6.87
N VAL A 349 21.92 1.46 5.90
CA VAL A 349 21.73 0.97 4.53
C VAL A 349 23.04 0.57 3.89
N GLU A 350 23.00 -0.45 3.04
CA GLU A 350 24.08 -0.86 2.15
C GLU A 350 23.55 -0.90 0.72
N PHE A 351 24.18 -0.15 -0.17
CA PHE A 351 23.84 -0.07 -1.58
C PHE A 351 24.71 -1.06 -2.36
N PHE A 352 24.09 -2.00 -3.05
CA PHE A 352 24.81 -2.99 -3.87
C PHE A 352 25.08 -2.47 -5.29
N ARG A 353 24.26 -1.53 -5.76
CA ARG A 353 24.31 -0.88 -7.07
C ARG A 353 23.68 0.51 -7.00
N GLU A 354 23.79 1.23 -8.10
CA GLU A 354 23.05 2.48 -8.32
C GLU A 354 21.53 2.26 -8.29
N VAL A 355 20.82 3.22 -7.73
CA VAL A 355 19.36 3.30 -7.81
C VAL A 355 19.02 3.85 -9.20
N PRO A 356 18.23 3.14 -10.03
CA PRO A 356 17.90 3.62 -11.38
C PRO A 356 17.27 5.04 -11.38
N THR A 357 17.32 5.75 -12.50
CA THR A 357 16.66 7.06 -12.66
C THR A 357 15.15 6.94 -12.90
N SER A 358 14.68 5.74 -13.23
CA SER A 358 13.28 5.34 -13.31
C SER A 358 13.22 3.82 -13.28
N ALA A 359 12.34 3.24 -12.48
CA ALA A 359 12.15 1.78 -12.45
C ALA A 359 10.84 1.42 -11.72
N THR A 360 10.46 0.16 -11.84
CA THR A 360 9.60 -0.50 -10.85
C THR A 360 10.49 -1.30 -9.91
N LEU A 361 10.40 -1.05 -8.61
CA LEU A 361 11.18 -1.77 -7.59
C LEU A 361 10.29 -2.77 -6.88
N SER A 362 10.88 -3.91 -6.50
CA SER A 362 10.28 -4.89 -5.59
C SER A 362 10.91 -4.73 -4.22
N ILE A 363 10.10 -4.50 -3.18
CA ILE A 363 10.53 -4.29 -1.81
C ILE A 363 9.99 -5.43 -0.95
N THR A 364 10.88 -6.13 -0.25
CA THR A 364 10.51 -7.16 0.72
C THR A 364 10.97 -6.72 2.09
N HIS A 365 10.04 -6.66 3.04
CA HIS A 365 10.33 -6.29 4.42
C HIS A 365 10.48 -7.52 5.31
N ARG A 366 11.08 -7.33 6.49
CA ARG A 366 11.17 -8.32 7.57
C ARG A 366 11.21 -7.64 8.93
N VAL A 367 10.77 -8.33 9.98
CA VAL A 367 11.12 -7.95 11.34
C VAL A 367 12.51 -8.51 11.62
N VAL A 368 13.46 -7.62 11.91
CA VAL A 368 14.83 -8.01 12.27
C VAL A 368 14.89 -8.37 13.74
N ASP A 369 14.32 -7.50 14.59
CA ASP A 369 14.29 -7.73 16.03
C ASP A 369 13.21 -6.91 16.74
N ILE A 370 12.77 -7.39 17.91
CA ILE A 370 11.93 -6.67 18.85
C ILE A 370 12.61 -6.76 20.21
N ILE A 371 13.15 -5.64 20.68
CA ILE A 371 13.96 -5.58 21.90
C ILE A 371 13.14 -4.90 22.98
N ASP A 372 12.97 -5.58 24.11
CA ASP A 372 12.29 -5.02 25.27
C ASP A 372 13.13 -3.94 25.95
N LYS A 373 12.50 -2.82 26.33
CA LYS A 373 13.10 -1.74 27.13
C LYS A 373 12.16 -1.39 28.28
N PRO A 374 12.68 -0.87 29.42
CA PRO A 374 11.84 -0.53 30.57
C PRO A 374 10.69 0.46 30.27
N LYS A 375 10.85 1.34 29.27
CA LYS A 375 9.87 2.39 28.93
C LYS A 375 9.20 2.20 27.55
N GLY A 376 9.40 1.06 26.90
CA GLY A 376 8.93 0.85 25.52
C GLY A 376 9.61 -0.33 24.86
N ILE A 377 9.56 -0.38 23.53
CA ILE A 377 10.28 -1.38 22.74
C ILE A 377 11.17 -0.70 21.70
N VAL A 378 12.24 -1.37 21.31
CA VAL A 378 12.98 -1.05 20.08
C VAL A 378 12.60 -2.08 19.03
N LEU A 379 11.92 -1.63 17.99
CA LEU A 379 11.58 -2.45 16.83
C LEU A 379 12.59 -2.18 15.72
N ILE A 380 13.24 -3.23 15.25
CA ILE A 380 14.16 -3.16 14.11
C ILE A 380 13.47 -3.87 12.94
N THR A 381 13.27 -3.13 11.85
CA THR A 381 12.73 -3.66 10.60
C THR A 381 13.80 -3.63 9.53
N GLY A 382 13.76 -4.61 8.62
CA GLY A 382 14.69 -4.73 7.52
C GLY A 382 13.93 -4.65 6.20
N SER A 383 14.52 -4.02 5.20
CA SER A 383 13.97 -3.90 3.85
C SER A 383 15.02 -4.28 2.83
N ARG A 384 14.69 -5.19 1.92
CA ARG A 384 15.49 -5.52 0.75
C ARG A 384 14.79 -4.99 -0.50
N VAL A 385 15.52 -4.19 -1.28
CA VAL A 385 15.02 -3.58 -2.50
C VAL A 385 15.72 -4.22 -3.69
N LYS A 386 14.93 -4.62 -4.69
CA LYS A 386 15.40 -5.17 -5.96
C LYS A 386 14.78 -4.38 -7.12
N ASP A 387 15.49 -4.36 -8.24
CA ASP A 387 14.87 -4.01 -9.50
C ASP A 387 13.87 -5.10 -9.89
N LYS A 388 12.63 -4.73 -10.25
CA LYS A 388 11.56 -5.71 -10.51
C LYS A 388 11.79 -6.51 -11.78
N GLU A 389 12.34 -5.89 -12.81
CA GLU A 389 12.49 -6.50 -14.13
C GLU A 389 13.64 -7.51 -14.15
N SER A 390 14.78 -7.11 -13.58
CA SER A 390 16.00 -7.92 -13.57
C SER A 390 16.13 -8.83 -12.33
N ASP A 391 15.28 -8.66 -11.31
CA ASP A 391 15.33 -9.30 -9.98
C ASP A 391 16.65 -9.09 -9.21
N VAL A 392 17.45 -8.10 -9.63
CA VAL A 392 18.77 -7.92 -9.03
C VAL A 392 18.73 -6.97 -7.82
N PRO A 393 19.41 -7.29 -6.69
CA PRO A 393 19.39 -6.46 -5.48
C PRO A 393 19.99 -5.06 -5.66
N ILE A 394 19.25 -4.03 -5.26
CA ILE A 394 19.67 -2.62 -5.22
C ILE A 394 20.31 -2.27 -3.90
N CYS A 395 19.60 -2.48 -2.79
CA CYS A 395 20.09 -2.20 -1.46
C CYS A 395 19.39 -3.04 -0.40
N GLU A 396 20.01 -3.12 0.78
CA GLU A 396 19.38 -3.63 1.99
C GLU A 396 19.52 -2.58 3.10
N SER A 397 18.46 -2.41 3.88
CA SER A 397 18.38 -1.39 4.91
C SER A 397 17.77 -1.93 6.19
N GLU A 398 18.19 -1.38 7.33
CA GLU A 398 17.53 -1.56 8.61
C GLU A 398 17.08 -0.23 9.18
N THR A 399 15.81 -0.18 9.58
CA THR A 399 15.18 0.95 10.26
C THR A 399 14.97 0.61 11.73
N THR A 400 15.47 1.45 12.63
CA THR A 400 15.35 1.28 14.08
C THR A 400 14.33 2.27 14.64
N LEU A 401 13.25 1.74 15.20
CA LEU A 401 12.14 2.48 15.76
C LEU A 401 12.10 2.29 17.28
N PHE A 402 11.82 3.35 18.03
CA PHE A 402 11.47 3.25 19.44
C PHE A 402 9.99 3.56 19.63
N ILE A 403 9.29 2.70 20.35
CA ILE A 403 7.86 2.85 20.63
C ILE A 403 7.68 2.89 22.14
N ALA A 404 7.38 4.07 22.68
CA ALA A 404 7.22 4.26 24.11
C ALA A 404 5.90 3.68 24.63
N GLY A 405 5.90 3.21 25.87
CA GLY A 405 4.70 2.78 26.60
C GLY A 405 4.31 1.30 26.47
N ILE A 406 4.97 0.53 25.60
CA ILE A 406 4.63 -0.89 25.34
C ILE A 406 5.74 -1.89 25.70
N GLY A 407 6.64 -1.51 26.62
CA GLY A 407 7.70 -2.39 27.11
C GLY A 407 7.25 -3.33 28.23
N GLY A 408 8.18 -4.15 28.73
CA GLY A 408 7.99 -5.09 29.83
C GLY A 408 7.58 -6.50 29.42
N PHE A 409 7.45 -6.78 28.11
CA PHE A 409 7.02 -8.10 27.63
C PHE A 409 8.00 -9.22 27.98
N SER A 410 9.29 -8.92 28.16
CA SER A 410 10.30 -9.92 28.53
C SER A 410 10.11 -10.46 29.96
N LYS A 411 9.29 -9.81 30.78
CA LYS A 411 8.94 -10.25 32.15
C LYS A 411 7.72 -11.18 32.18
N ALA A 412 7.04 -11.38 31.05
CA ALA A 412 5.87 -12.25 30.98
C ALA A 412 6.25 -13.71 31.29
N ALA A 413 5.39 -14.41 32.03
CA ALA A 413 5.60 -15.82 32.35
C ALA A 413 5.70 -16.65 31.05
N GLY A 414 6.76 -17.46 30.94
CA GLY A 414 7.00 -18.29 29.75
C GLY A 414 7.74 -17.59 28.60
N TYR A 415 8.11 -16.31 28.73
CA TYR A 415 8.97 -15.64 27.76
C TYR A 415 10.34 -16.34 27.66
N LYS A 416 10.75 -16.65 26.44
CA LYS A 416 12.08 -17.18 26.13
C LYS A 416 12.80 -16.19 25.24
N SER A 417 13.94 -15.69 25.70
CA SER A 417 14.79 -14.82 24.89
C SER A 417 15.17 -15.53 23.59
N PRO A 418 14.94 -14.91 22.42
CA PRO A 418 15.37 -15.50 21.15
C PRO A 418 16.91 -15.46 21.05
N PRO A 419 17.51 -16.24 20.14
CA PRO A 419 18.91 -16.06 19.75
C PRO A 419 19.21 -14.64 19.28
N SER A 420 20.51 -14.30 19.18
CA SER A 420 20.92 -13.02 18.59
C SER A 420 20.33 -12.87 17.19
N ALA A 421 19.79 -11.70 16.88
CA ALA A 421 19.23 -11.41 15.56
C ALA A 421 20.33 -11.40 14.49
N ASP A 422 19.99 -11.85 13.28
CA ASP A 422 20.83 -11.66 12.10
C ASP A 422 20.66 -10.22 11.60
N ARG A 423 21.74 -9.45 11.72
CA ARG A 423 21.78 -8.00 11.51
C ARG A 423 22.61 -7.67 10.28
N LEU A 424 22.19 -6.64 9.55
CA LEU A 424 22.96 -6.06 8.46
C LEU A 424 24.36 -5.65 8.95
N ARG A 425 25.42 -6.00 8.20
CA ARG A 425 26.82 -5.66 8.51
C ARG A 425 26.97 -4.20 8.91
N THR A 426 26.42 -3.29 8.10
CA THR A 426 26.46 -1.85 8.32
C THR A 426 25.91 -1.45 9.68
N SER A 427 24.85 -2.10 10.17
CA SER A 427 24.26 -1.82 11.48
C SER A 427 25.16 -2.19 12.65
N LEU A 428 26.08 -3.14 12.48
CA LEU A 428 26.96 -3.63 13.54
C LEU A 428 28.24 -2.78 13.69
N ILE A 429 28.62 -2.01 12.68
CA ILE A 429 29.81 -1.17 12.70
C ILE A 429 29.63 0.02 13.64
N SER A 430 30.61 0.31 14.47
CA SER A 430 30.59 1.49 15.35
C SER A 430 30.67 2.77 14.52
N GLY A 431 29.72 3.68 14.74
CA GLY A 431 29.76 5.04 14.19
C GLY A 431 30.12 6.09 15.24
N LYS A 432 30.70 5.70 16.39
CA LYS A 432 30.91 6.59 17.55
C LYS A 432 31.50 7.94 17.09
N THR A 433 30.80 9.03 17.40
CA THR A 433 31.24 10.38 17.06
C THR A 433 32.58 10.69 17.78
N PRO A 434 33.64 11.09 17.05
CA PRO A 434 34.90 11.50 17.67
C PRO A 434 34.76 12.76 18.53
N GLU A 435 35.61 12.86 19.57
CA GLU A 435 35.71 14.06 20.42
C GLU A 435 36.71 15.10 19.86
N SER A 436 37.53 14.72 18.87
CA SER A 436 38.45 15.63 18.19
C SER A 436 37.70 16.63 17.30
N PRO A 437 38.30 17.77 16.93
CA PRO A 437 37.74 18.66 15.91
C PRO A 437 37.48 17.92 14.59
N PRO A 438 36.44 18.28 13.83
CA PRO A 438 36.17 17.69 12.52
C PRO A 438 37.21 18.12 11.48
N ASP A 439 37.54 17.21 10.57
CA ASP A 439 38.44 17.47 9.45
C ASP A 439 37.78 18.38 8.40
N LYS A 440 36.46 18.21 8.20
CA LYS A 440 35.65 19.00 7.28
C LYS A 440 34.30 19.35 7.91
N THR A 441 33.77 20.51 7.53
CA THR A 441 32.46 20.99 7.96
C THR A 441 31.74 21.62 6.78
N VAL A 442 30.48 21.24 6.57
CA VAL A 442 29.61 21.83 5.55
C VAL A 442 28.34 22.33 6.22
N ILE A 443 27.89 23.53 5.83
CA ILE A 443 26.75 24.21 6.42
C ILE A 443 25.73 24.49 5.32
N GLN A 444 24.47 24.10 5.55
CA GLN A 444 23.37 24.43 4.65
C GLN A 444 22.12 24.79 5.46
N LYS A 445 21.53 25.94 5.12
CA LYS A 445 20.25 26.37 5.68
C LYS A 445 19.09 25.65 4.98
N THR A 446 18.16 25.11 5.76
CA THR A 446 16.92 24.53 5.23
C THR A 446 15.91 25.64 4.92
N SER A 447 14.98 25.40 3.99
CA SER A 447 13.84 26.30 3.80
C SER A 447 12.81 26.13 4.93
N PRO A 448 12.06 27.17 5.32
CA PRO A 448 10.89 27.01 6.19
C PRO A 448 9.84 26.02 5.64
N GLU A 449 9.76 25.88 4.32
CA GLU A 449 8.89 24.97 3.59
C GLU A 449 9.53 23.59 3.34
N GLN A 450 10.73 23.31 3.87
CA GLN A 450 11.47 22.08 3.54
C GLN A 450 10.68 20.80 3.83
N ALA A 451 9.97 20.76 4.94
CA ALA A 451 9.12 19.63 5.31
C ALA A 451 7.88 19.49 4.40
N VAL A 452 7.35 20.62 3.90
CA VAL A 452 6.23 20.66 2.94
C VAL A 452 6.64 20.05 1.60
N LEU A 453 7.88 20.29 1.17
CA LEU A 453 8.42 19.71 -0.05
C LEU A 453 8.75 18.22 0.12
N TYR A 454 9.53 17.87 1.15
CA TYR A 454 10.02 16.49 1.35
C TYR A 454 8.89 15.47 1.54
N ARG A 455 7.80 15.86 2.22
CA ARG A 455 6.64 14.98 2.46
C ARG A 455 5.87 14.57 1.21
N LEU A 456 6.05 15.27 0.08
CA LEU A 456 5.35 14.93 -1.18
C LEU A 456 5.80 13.59 -1.77
N LEU A 457 6.90 13.02 -1.26
CA LEU A 457 7.44 11.75 -1.72
C LEU A 457 7.52 10.71 -0.62
N GLU A 458 7.97 11.07 0.59
CA GLU A 458 8.33 10.07 1.61
C GLU A 458 7.18 9.77 2.59
N SER A 459 6.81 10.73 3.45
CA SER A 459 5.80 10.51 4.49
C SER A 459 4.93 11.73 4.72
N TYR A 460 3.61 11.51 4.64
CA TYR A 460 2.57 12.49 4.95
C TYR A 460 2.25 12.61 6.44
N ASN A 461 3.09 12.07 7.34
CA ASN A 461 2.90 12.16 8.79
C ASN A 461 2.67 13.63 9.23
N PRO A 462 1.56 13.92 9.94
CA PRO A 462 1.19 15.29 10.30
C PRO A 462 2.19 15.97 11.25
N LEU A 463 3.05 15.22 11.95
CA LEU A 463 4.14 15.78 12.79
C LEU A 463 5.04 16.77 12.05
N HIS A 464 5.08 16.70 10.72
CA HIS A 464 5.96 17.50 9.87
C HIS A 464 5.28 18.73 9.25
N ILE A 465 4.00 18.96 9.52
CA ILE A 465 3.27 20.10 8.91
C ILE A 465 2.20 20.71 9.83
N ASP A 466 1.55 19.91 10.67
CA ASP A 466 0.44 20.36 11.53
C ASP A 466 0.98 20.72 12.94
N PRO A 467 0.91 22.00 13.35
CA PRO A 467 1.38 22.43 14.67
C PRO A 467 0.69 21.73 15.84
N GLU A 468 -0.60 21.41 15.73
CA GLU A 468 -1.34 20.75 16.80
C GLU A 468 -0.87 19.30 16.97
N MET A 469 -0.58 18.61 15.86
CA MET A 469 -0.07 17.24 15.90
C MET A 469 1.37 17.20 16.40
N ALA A 470 2.20 18.15 15.99
CA ALA A 470 3.55 18.30 16.52
C ALA A 470 3.56 18.52 18.04
N ALA A 471 2.67 19.40 18.55
CA ALA A 471 2.51 19.64 19.98
C ALA A 471 2.11 18.36 20.75
N LYS A 472 1.22 17.53 20.20
CA LYS A 472 0.87 16.22 20.78
C LYS A 472 2.03 15.23 20.83
N GLY A 473 3.00 15.36 19.93
CA GLY A 473 4.27 14.63 19.95
C GLY A 473 5.31 15.24 20.91
N ASN A 474 4.93 16.23 21.73
CA ASN A 474 5.81 17.02 22.60
C ASN A 474 6.87 17.84 21.83
N PHE A 475 6.59 18.25 20.59
CA PHE A 475 7.43 19.16 19.83
C PHE A 475 6.90 20.59 19.89
N LYS A 476 7.81 21.57 19.94
CA LYS A 476 7.46 23.01 19.99
C LYS A 476 6.80 23.54 18.71
N ALA A 477 7.01 22.87 17.58
CA ALA A 477 6.53 23.21 16.25
C ALA A 477 6.66 21.97 15.34
N PRO A 478 6.09 21.96 14.12
CA PRO A 478 6.34 20.90 13.14
C PRO A 478 7.84 20.71 12.89
N ILE A 479 8.28 19.46 12.92
CA ILE A 479 9.70 19.11 12.78
C ILE A 479 9.99 18.64 11.35
N LEU A 480 11.21 18.85 10.89
CA LEU A 480 11.71 18.26 9.65
C LEU A 480 11.86 16.74 9.82
N HIS A 481 11.61 15.97 8.75
CA HIS A 481 11.85 14.53 8.74
C HIS A 481 13.32 14.22 9.04
N GLY A 482 13.59 13.25 9.92
CA GLY A 482 14.96 12.80 10.20
C GLY A 482 15.68 12.32 8.93
N LEU A 483 14.96 11.62 8.04
CA LEU A 483 15.47 11.19 6.74
C LEU A 483 15.78 12.35 5.78
N CYS A 484 15.07 13.49 5.90
CA CYS A 484 15.43 14.70 5.15
C CYS A 484 16.78 15.25 5.65
N THR A 485 16.94 15.36 6.98
CA THR A 485 18.22 15.78 7.60
C THR A 485 19.38 14.84 7.22
N LEU A 486 19.10 13.54 7.14
CA LEU A 486 20.04 12.55 6.62
C LEU A 486 20.37 12.84 5.15
N GLY A 487 19.38 13.08 4.30
CA GLY A 487 19.59 13.44 2.89
C GLY A 487 20.49 14.66 2.69
N PHE A 488 20.27 15.74 3.47
CA PHE A 488 21.16 16.91 3.49
C PHE A 488 22.60 16.50 3.87
N SER A 489 22.78 15.78 4.97
CA SER A 489 24.09 15.36 5.44
C SER A 489 24.79 14.41 4.46
N SER A 490 24.05 13.50 3.83
CA SER A 490 24.55 12.61 2.79
C SER A 490 25.00 13.37 1.55
N ARG A 491 24.28 14.42 1.14
CA ARG A 491 24.72 15.29 0.04
C ARG A 491 26.01 16.02 0.36
N HIS A 492 26.14 16.55 1.58
CA HIS A 492 27.39 17.16 2.04
C HIS A 492 28.55 16.16 1.95
N LEU A 493 28.34 14.94 2.44
CA LEU A 493 29.34 13.86 2.40
C LEU A 493 29.72 13.48 0.96
N VAL A 494 28.74 13.31 0.06
CA VAL A 494 28.98 12.98 -1.36
C VAL A 494 29.77 14.09 -2.06
N ASN A 495 29.44 15.36 -1.81
CA ASN A 495 30.18 16.47 -2.41
C ASN A 495 31.63 16.52 -1.90
N GLU A 496 31.85 16.34 -0.60
CA GLU A 496 33.18 16.45 0.00
C GLU A 496 34.09 15.23 -0.21
N MET A 497 33.50 14.04 -0.34
CA MET A 497 34.23 12.76 -0.38
C MET A 497 34.21 12.08 -1.74
N ALA A 498 33.20 12.37 -2.57
CA ALA A 498 33.01 11.72 -3.87
C ALA A 498 32.93 12.73 -5.04
N GLY A 499 33.20 14.02 -4.79
CA GLY A 499 33.19 15.06 -5.83
C GLY A 499 31.82 15.26 -6.49
N GLY A 500 30.73 14.94 -5.77
CA GLY A 500 29.37 15.03 -6.29
C GLY A 500 28.84 13.76 -6.97
N ASP A 501 29.67 12.73 -7.15
CA ASP A 501 29.23 11.43 -7.68
C ASP A 501 28.52 10.62 -6.58
N ALA A 502 27.19 10.70 -6.56
CA ALA A 502 26.36 10.05 -5.57
C ALA A 502 26.40 8.52 -5.67
N ARG A 503 26.74 7.95 -6.85
CA ARG A 503 26.85 6.50 -7.07
C ARG A 503 27.97 5.87 -6.24
N LYS A 504 28.93 6.68 -5.74
CA LYS A 504 30.02 6.22 -4.89
C LYS A 504 29.61 5.94 -3.44
N LEU A 505 28.46 6.44 -3.00
CA LEU A 505 27.97 6.21 -1.64
C LEU A 505 27.53 4.76 -1.48
N LYS A 506 28.28 3.99 -0.69
CA LYS A 506 28.14 2.54 -0.56
C LYS A 506 27.34 2.11 0.66
N ALA A 507 27.51 2.80 1.79
CA ALA A 507 26.77 2.50 3.01
C ALA A 507 26.60 3.75 3.86
N LEU A 508 25.52 3.76 4.65
CA LEU A 508 25.26 4.76 5.68
C LEU A 508 24.76 4.08 6.95
N LYS A 509 25.16 4.60 8.10
CA LYS A 509 24.55 4.32 9.40
C LYS A 509 24.39 5.64 10.14
N VAL A 510 23.24 5.85 10.79
CA VAL A 510 23.00 7.00 11.66
C VAL A 510 22.16 6.65 12.88
N SER A 511 22.29 7.45 13.94
CA SER A 511 21.30 7.57 15.01
C SER A 511 20.75 8.99 15.03
N PHE A 512 19.42 9.12 15.08
CA PHE A 512 18.74 10.42 15.23
C PHE A 512 18.61 10.74 16.71
N SER A 513 19.09 11.90 17.13
CA SER A 513 19.19 12.27 18.55
C SER A 513 18.28 13.43 18.95
N SER A 514 17.95 14.34 18.04
CA SER A 514 17.15 15.53 18.33
C SER A 514 16.44 16.04 17.07
N PRO A 515 15.29 16.74 17.22
CA PRO A 515 14.55 17.25 16.08
C PRO A 515 15.28 18.44 15.42
N VAL A 516 15.06 18.60 14.11
CA VAL A 516 15.37 19.80 13.32
C VAL A 516 14.05 20.49 13.02
N TYR A 517 13.99 21.82 13.09
CA TYR A 517 12.84 22.61 12.66
C TYR A 517 13.11 23.17 11.25
N PRO A 518 12.13 23.13 10.32
CA PRO A 518 12.29 23.73 9.00
C PRO A 518 12.68 25.21 9.10
N GLY A 519 13.67 25.63 8.32
CA GLY A 519 14.27 26.97 8.39
C GLY A 519 15.57 27.04 9.20
N GLU A 520 15.87 26.03 10.03
CA GLU A 520 17.14 25.93 10.76
C GLU A 520 18.31 25.54 9.85
N THR A 521 19.52 25.79 10.35
CA THR A 521 20.76 25.57 9.62
C THR A 521 21.44 24.28 10.07
N ILE A 522 21.59 23.35 9.14
CA ILE A 522 22.25 22.06 9.35
C ILE A 522 23.74 22.22 9.09
N GLN A 523 24.56 21.88 10.09
CA GLN A 523 26.00 21.74 9.98
C GLN A 523 26.37 20.25 10.02
N THR A 524 26.98 19.73 8.97
CA THR A 524 27.52 18.36 8.91
C THR A 524 29.02 18.40 9.19
N ASN A 525 29.45 17.74 10.26
CA ASN A 525 30.83 17.60 10.69
C ASN A 525 31.36 16.23 10.26
N MET A 526 32.56 16.17 9.71
CA MET A 526 33.12 14.96 9.11
C MET A 526 34.52 14.68 9.67
N TRP A 527 34.79 13.40 9.94
CA TRP A 527 36.09 12.89 10.36
C TRP A 527 36.49 11.72 9.48
N ILE A 528 37.63 11.82 8.83
CA ILE A 528 38.16 10.75 7.99
C ILE A 528 38.58 9.59 8.90
N ASP A 529 38.03 8.40 8.67
CA ASP A 529 38.34 7.24 9.48
C ASP A 529 39.77 6.76 9.18
N LYS A 530 40.68 6.96 10.14
CA LYS A 530 42.07 6.53 10.02
C LYS A 530 42.22 5.01 9.85
N SER A 531 41.22 4.23 10.28
CA SER A 531 41.23 2.76 10.16
C SER A 531 40.66 2.26 8.83
N ASN A 532 39.94 3.12 8.08
CA ASN A 532 39.38 2.78 6.79
C ASN A 532 39.30 4.04 5.90
N PRO A 533 40.18 4.20 4.89
CA PRO A 533 40.23 5.41 4.06
C PRO A 533 38.95 5.62 3.22
N ASN A 534 38.15 4.58 3.05
CA ASN A 534 36.86 4.64 2.36
C ASN A 534 35.71 5.02 3.29
N ARG A 535 35.95 5.25 4.58
CA ARG A 535 34.93 5.59 5.57
C ARG A 535 35.13 6.99 6.14
N VAL A 536 34.02 7.67 6.37
CA VAL A 536 33.96 8.94 7.07
C VAL A 536 32.96 8.81 8.22
N LEU A 537 33.41 9.10 9.43
CA LEU A 537 32.52 9.29 10.57
C LEU A 537 31.92 10.69 10.47
N PHE A 538 30.65 10.87 10.84
CA PHE A 538 30.03 12.18 10.78
C PHE A 538 29.03 12.42 11.90
N SER A 539 28.70 13.70 12.10
CA SER A 539 27.56 14.14 12.90
C SER A 539 26.88 15.30 12.19
N ALA A 540 25.62 15.56 12.53
CA ALA A 540 24.94 16.77 12.13
C ALA A 540 24.44 17.53 13.36
N LYS A 541 24.58 18.85 13.35
CA LYS A 541 24.00 19.73 14.36
C LYS A 541 23.16 20.85 13.76
N VAL A 542 22.23 21.36 14.54
CA VAL A 542 21.56 22.63 14.26
C VAL A 542 22.36 23.75 14.90
N ILE A 543 22.81 24.72 14.10
CA ILE A 543 23.70 25.79 14.56
C ILE A 543 23.00 26.70 15.57
N GLU A 544 21.75 27.07 15.30
CA GLU A 544 20.99 28.04 16.08
C GLU A 544 20.77 27.61 17.53
N ARG A 545 20.77 26.30 17.79
CA ARG A 545 20.53 25.70 19.11
C ARG A 545 21.73 24.93 19.67
N ASP A 546 22.82 24.88 18.92
CA ASP A 546 24.01 24.07 19.20
C ASP A 546 23.69 22.63 19.66
N ILE A 547 22.79 21.96 18.94
CA ILE A 547 22.30 20.62 19.31
C ILE A 547 22.60 19.60 18.21
N ILE A 548 23.12 18.44 18.62
CA ILE A 548 23.38 17.31 17.73
C ILE A 548 22.06 16.64 17.37
N VAL A 549 21.78 16.51 16.07
CA VAL A 549 20.56 15.91 15.52
C VAL A 549 20.82 14.56 14.84
N ILE A 550 22.05 14.35 14.33
CA ILE A 550 22.55 13.05 13.89
C ILE A 550 23.87 12.77 14.63
N ALA A 551 23.93 11.59 15.27
CA ALA A 551 25.10 11.10 15.99
C ALA A 551 25.38 9.63 15.64
N ASN A 552 26.52 9.13 16.13
CA ASN A 552 26.92 7.73 15.97
C ASN A 552 26.85 7.24 14.51
N ALA A 553 27.31 8.10 13.60
CA ALA A 553 27.07 7.97 12.18
C ALA A 553 28.35 7.80 11.37
N PHE A 554 28.25 7.05 10.26
CA PHE A 554 29.31 6.93 9.27
C PHE A 554 28.75 6.75 7.87
N ALA A 555 29.56 7.08 6.88
CA ALA A 555 29.36 6.77 5.47
C ALA A 555 30.57 6.00 4.93
N GLU A 556 30.34 5.01 4.06
CA GLU A 556 31.38 4.34 3.28
C GLU A 556 31.23 4.70 1.81
N PHE A 557 32.36 4.92 1.14
CA PHE A 557 32.45 5.26 -0.27
C PHE A 557 33.27 4.21 -1.03
N SER A 558 32.89 3.91 -2.26
CA SER A 558 33.67 3.05 -3.15
C SER A 558 33.43 3.47 -4.60
N GLU A 559 34.32 3.10 -5.52
CA GLU A 559 34.02 3.25 -6.94
C GLU A 559 32.69 2.55 -7.30
N PRO A 560 31.87 3.16 -8.18
CA PRO A 560 30.62 2.54 -8.58
C PRO A 560 30.94 1.23 -9.32
N PRO A 561 30.15 0.16 -9.13
CA PRO A 561 30.38 -1.09 -9.83
C PRO A 561 30.32 -0.85 -11.34
N LYS A 562 31.41 -1.17 -12.06
CA LYS A 562 31.46 -1.09 -13.53
C LYS A 562 30.45 -2.08 -14.12
N PHE A 563 29.42 -1.60 -14.82
CA PHE A 563 28.54 -2.47 -15.58
C PHE A 563 28.80 -2.34 -17.08
N SER A 564 29.11 -3.48 -17.71
CA SER A 564 29.03 -3.64 -19.16
C SER A 564 27.56 -3.75 -19.55
N ILE A 565 27.04 -2.75 -20.23
CA ILE A 565 25.77 -2.88 -20.95
C ILE A 565 26.04 -3.90 -22.07
N ALA A 566 25.47 -5.09 -21.97
CA ALA A 566 25.33 -5.92 -23.17
C ALA A 566 24.47 -5.10 -24.13
N LYS A 567 25.07 -4.64 -25.23
CA LYS A 567 24.37 -3.92 -26.30
C LYS A 567 23.13 -4.74 -26.67
N SER A 568 21.95 -4.25 -26.32
CA SER A 568 20.74 -4.70 -26.98
C SER A 568 20.87 -4.27 -28.43
N ASN A 569 20.96 -5.26 -29.33
CA ASN A 569 20.84 -5.00 -30.75
C ASN A 569 19.43 -4.44 -30.99
N LEU A 570 19.39 -3.24 -31.56
CA LEU A 570 18.23 -2.65 -32.24
C LEU A 570 17.59 -3.64 -33.21
#